data_AF-A0A9P7HVT3-F1
#
_entry.id   AF-A0A9P7HVT3-F1
#
_cell.length_a   1.000
_cell.length_b   1.000
_cell.length_c   1.000
_cell.angle_alpha   90.00
_cell.angle_beta   90.00
_cell.angle_gamma   90.00
#
_symmetry.space_group_name_H-M   'P 1'
#
loop_
_entity.id
_entity.type
_entity.pdbx_description
1 polymer ?
#
loop_
_entity_poly.entity_id
_entity_poly.type
_entity_poly.pdbx_seq_one_letter_code
_entity_poly.pdbx_strand_id
1 'polypeptide(L)'
;MVNQFSFRDASASCNDAQFIVDAMDSTIPHLVAAGNAGQWGTEPLSGKESFMQKMHDAVSKSEQFCKTGTGDQERIFIAEVEDDQTNSESTANENLSRRVDENGKSFVSVGFVKIVEEQFVSYLKETELESPD
;
A
#
# COMPACT_ATOMS: atom_id res chain seq x y z
N MET A 1 -10.77 -4.21 -22.52
CA MET A 1 -10.07 -3.01 -22.01
C MET A 1 -8.94 -3.50 -21.13
N VAL A 2 -7.75 -2.93 -21.26
CA VAL A 2 -6.66 -3.23 -20.33
C VAL A 2 -7.00 -2.44 -19.06
N ASN A 3 -7.23 -3.11 -17.93
CA ASN A 3 -7.41 -2.43 -16.66
C ASN A 3 -6.08 -1.75 -16.33
N GLN A 4 -6.00 -0.45 -16.58
CA GLN A 4 -4.81 0.34 -16.31
C GLN A 4 -4.77 0.65 -14.82
N PHE A 5 -3.68 0.26 -14.16
CA PHE A 5 -3.42 0.67 -12.79
C PHE A 5 -3.02 2.15 -12.76
N SER A 6 -3.67 2.91 -11.88
CA SER A 6 -3.23 4.22 -11.42
C SER A 6 -2.41 4.04 -10.15
N PHE A 7 -1.40 4.87 -9.95
CA PHE A 7 -0.60 4.89 -8.73
C PHE A 7 -0.69 6.26 -8.10
N ARG A 8 -0.86 6.29 -6.78
CA ARG A 8 -0.87 7.52 -5.98
C ARG A 8 -0.09 7.31 -4.69
N ASP A 9 0.34 8.40 -4.06
CA ASP A 9 0.85 8.34 -2.70
C ASP A 9 -0.27 7.90 -1.73
N ALA A 10 0.11 7.17 -0.70
CA ALA A 10 -0.80 6.82 0.39
C ALA A 10 -1.17 8.06 1.21
N SER A 11 -2.41 8.07 1.70
CA SER A 11 -2.97 9.15 2.48
C SER A 11 -3.77 8.61 3.66
N ALA A 12 -3.61 9.27 4.81
CA ALA A 12 -4.41 8.98 5.98
C ALA A 12 -5.91 9.27 5.72
N SER A 13 -6.20 10.26 4.87
CA SER A 13 -7.59 10.64 4.52
C SER A 13 -8.32 9.58 3.70
N CYS A 14 -7.58 8.73 2.98
CA CYS A 14 -8.12 7.63 2.17
C CYS A 14 -8.23 6.30 2.95
N ASN A 15 -7.94 6.31 4.25
CA ASN A 15 -7.90 5.12 5.10
C ASN A 15 -6.93 4.02 4.59
N ASP A 16 -5.81 4.43 3.98
CA ASP A 16 -4.88 3.50 3.32
C ASP A 16 -4.19 2.56 4.31
N ALA A 17 -4.00 2.98 5.56
CA ALA A 17 -3.46 2.11 6.61
C ALA A 17 -4.34 0.88 6.83
N GLN A 18 -5.68 1.06 6.85
CA GLN A 18 -6.60 -0.06 7.00
C GLN A 18 -6.58 -0.96 5.77
N PHE A 19 -6.59 -0.38 4.56
CA PHE A 19 -6.47 -1.15 3.32
C PHE A 19 -5.23 -2.04 3.29
N ILE A 20 -4.07 -1.50 3.69
CA ILE A 20 -2.81 -2.24 3.75
C ILE A 20 -2.94 -3.41 4.73
N VAL A 21 -3.50 -3.19 5.91
CA VAL A 21 -3.66 -4.25 6.91
C VAL A 21 -4.64 -5.32 6.44
N ASP A 22 -5.78 -4.93 5.87
CA ASP A 22 -6.77 -5.86 5.33
C ASP A 22 -6.17 -6.73 4.22
N ALA A 23 -5.35 -6.13 3.34
CA ALA A 23 -4.63 -6.85 2.30
C ALA A 23 -3.63 -7.86 2.90
N MET A 24 -2.90 -7.50 3.95
CA MET A 24 -1.99 -8.42 4.63
C MET A 24 -2.75 -9.55 5.34
N ASP A 25 -3.84 -9.23 6.05
CA ASP A 25 -4.69 -10.22 6.74
C ASP A 25 -5.30 -11.21 5.76
N SER A 26 -5.71 -10.75 4.58
CA SER A 26 -6.24 -11.61 3.51
C SER A 26 -5.21 -12.65 3.03
N THR A 27 -3.92 -12.38 3.23
CA THR A 27 -2.82 -13.26 2.82
C THR A 27 -2.50 -14.33 3.88
N ILE A 28 -2.85 -14.11 5.15
CA ILE A 28 -2.53 -15.01 6.27
C ILE A 28 -3.05 -16.44 6.03
N PRO A 29 -4.33 -16.68 5.63
CA PRO A 29 -4.81 -18.02 5.37
C PRO A 29 -3.99 -18.76 4.30
N HIS A 30 -3.53 -18.05 3.27
CA HIS A 30 -2.71 -18.61 2.20
C HIS A 30 -1.29 -18.97 2.70
N LEU A 31 -0.69 -18.12 3.54
CA LEU A 31 0.60 -18.43 4.16
C LEU A 31 0.51 -19.66 5.06
N VAL A 32 -0.55 -19.77 5.87
CA VAL A 32 -0.79 -20.93 6.73
C VAL A 32 -0.94 -22.20 5.91
N ALA A 33 -1.79 -22.18 4.88
CA ALA A 33 -2.01 -23.33 3.99
C ALA A 33 -0.74 -23.78 3.26
N ALA A 34 0.14 -22.84 2.92
CA ALA A 34 1.43 -23.13 2.27
C ALA A 34 2.54 -23.57 3.25
N GLY A 35 2.27 -23.65 4.56
CA GLY A 35 3.29 -23.96 5.57
C GLY A 35 4.25 -22.80 5.89
N ASN A 36 3.93 -21.59 5.44
CA ASN A 36 4.74 -20.37 5.59
C ASN A 36 4.29 -19.47 6.75
N ALA A 37 3.53 -20.02 7.71
CA ALA A 37 3.04 -19.27 8.87
C ALA A 37 4.17 -18.60 9.70
N GLY A 38 5.41 -19.09 9.60
CA GLY A 38 6.56 -18.49 10.28
C GLY A 38 6.89 -17.05 9.84
N GLN A 39 6.34 -16.57 8.72
CA GLN A 39 6.56 -15.19 8.25
C GLN A 39 5.76 -14.19 9.08
N TRP A 40 4.44 -14.34 9.15
CA TRP A 40 3.53 -13.34 9.76
C TRP A 40 2.68 -13.89 10.93
N GLY A 41 2.78 -15.19 11.20
CA GLY A 41 1.97 -15.91 12.17
C GLY A 41 0.68 -16.48 11.56
N THR A 42 -0.19 -16.95 12.43
CA THR A 42 -1.50 -17.52 12.09
C THR A 42 -2.67 -16.59 12.38
N GLU A 43 -2.44 -15.60 13.24
CA GLU A 43 -3.47 -14.65 13.68
C GLU A 43 -3.47 -13.40 12.79
N PRO A 44 -4.66 -12.81 12.51
CA PRO A 44 -4.77 -11.53 11.83
C PRO A 44 -3.92 -10.44 12.49
N LEU A 45 -3.25 -9.64 11.66
CA LEU A 45 -2.43 -8.51 12.05
C LEU A 45 -3.29 -7.33 12.52
N SER A 46 -4.52 -7.19 12.01
CA SER A 46 -5.51 -6.20 12.49
C SER A 46 -5.82 -6.34 13.98
N GLY A 47 -5.76 -7.56 14.53
CA GLY A 47 -5.95 -7.81 15.96
C GLY A 47 -4.80 -7.33 16.84
N LYS A 48 -3.67 -6.93 16.26
CA LYS A 48 -2.48 -6.46 16.97
C LYS A 48 -2.46 -4.93 16.95
N GLU A 49 -2.93 -4.28 18.02
CA GLU A 49 -3.00 -2.81 18.12
C GLU A 49 -1.67 -2.12 17.79
N SER A 50 -0.55 -2.66 18.30
CA SER A 50 0.79 -2.14 17.98
C SER A 50 1.17 -2.22 16.50
N PHE A 51 0.60 -3.16 15.75
CA PHE A 51 0.79 -3.27 14.30
C PHE A 51 -0.07 -2.25 13.55
N MET A 52 -1.34 -2.11 13.95
CA MET A 52 -2.23 -1.06 13.42
C MET A 52 -1.61 0.33 13.58
N GLN A 53 -1.13 0.66 14.79
CA GLN A 53 -0.48 1.95 15.03
C GLN A 53 0.74 2.15 14.14
N LYS A 54 1.58 1.12 13.97
CA LYS A 54 2.74 1.19 13.05
C LYS A 54 2.34 1.47 11.62
N MET A 55 1.23 0.90 11.13
CA MET A 55 0.75 1.16 9.76
C MET A 55 0.19 2.57 9.62
N HIS A 56 -0.54 3.08 10.61
CA HIS A 56 -0.98 4.48 10.63
C HIS A 56 0.21 5.46 10.65
N ASP A 57 1.22 5.18 11.46
CA ASP A 57 2.44 5.98 11.54
C ASP A 57 3.20 5.96 10.21
N ALA A 58 3.32 4.78 9.58
CA ALA A 58 3.96 4.60 8.28
C ALA A 58 3.28 5.43 7.17
N VAL A 59 1.95 5.37 7.07
CA VAL A 59 1.17 6.18 6.12
C VAL A 59 1.32 7.67 6.42
N SER A 60 1.27 8.08 7.69
CA SER A 60 1.41 9.49 8.08
C SER A 60 2.80 10.04 7.75
N LYS A 61 3.86 9.26 7.99
CA LYS A 61 5.23 9.62 7.64
C LYS A 61 5.41 9.74 6.12
N SER A 62 4.91 8.76 5.37
CA SER A 62 4.92 8.83 3.92
C SER A 62 4.20 10.06 3.39
N GLU A 63 3.01 10.35 3.92
CA GLU A 63 2.23 11.50 3.48
C GLU A 63 2.96 12.82 3.81
N GLN A 64 3.55 12.93 4.99
CA GLN A 64 4.35 14.09 5.37
C GLN A 64 5.55 14.26 4.44
N PHE A 65 6.34 13.21 4.21
CA PHE A 65 7.51 13.25 3.34
C PHE A 65 7.14 13.64 1.91
N CYS A 66 6.08 13.06 1.33
CA CYS A 66 5.62 13.43 -0.01
C CYS A 66 5.14 14.89 -0.10
N LYS A 67 4.56 15.45 0.97
CA LYS A 67 4.09 16.85 1.02
C LYS A 67 5.21 17.86 1.24
N THR A 68 6.19 17.55 2.08
CA THR A 68 7.18 18.54 2.56
C THR A 68 8.60 18.28 2.05
N GLY A 69 8.90 17.07 1.57
CA GLY A 69 10.26 16.63 1.26
C GLY A 69 11.16 16.50 2.49
N THR A 70 10.59 16.50 3.70
CA THR A 70 11.34 16.48 4.97
C THR A 70 10.83 15.36 5.89
N GLY A 71 11.73 14.83 6.74
CA GLY A 71 11.45 13.69 7.62
C GLY A 71 12.05 12.40 7.09
N ASP A 72 11.54 11.26 7.60
CA ASP A 72 11.97 9.93 7.17
C ASP A 72 11.68 9.74 5.67
N GLN A 73 12.67 9.25 4.91
CA GLN A 73 12.53 8.96 3.47
C GLN A 73 11.75 7.67 3.21
N GLU A 74 10.53 7.61 3.74
CA GLU A 74 9.57 6.54 3.54
C GLU A 74 8.50 7.00 2.55
N ARG A 75 8.22 6.18 1.54
CA ARG A 75 7.14 6.41 0.56
C ARG A 75 6.29 5.18 0.41
N ILE A 76 4.98 5.35 0.51
CA ILE A 76 3.99 4.30 0.27
C ILE A 76 3.14 4.73 -0.92
N PHE A 77 3.06 3.86 -1.91
CA PHE A 77 2.18 4.03 -3.05
C PHE A 77 1.03 3.05 -2.98
N ILE A 78 -0.15 3.50 -3.38
CA ILE A 78 -1.34 2.68 -3.58
C ILE A 78 -1.57 2.53 -5.07
N ALA A 79 -1.67 1.27 -5.52
CA ALA A 79 -2.15 0.93 -6.84
C ALA A 79 -3.67 0.85 -6.79
N GLU A 80 -4.34 1.49 -7.74
CA GLU A 80 -5.80 1.55 -7.81
C GLU A 80 -6.29 1.37 -9.23
N VAL A 81 -7.52 0.89 -9.37
CA VAL A 81 -8.23 0.78 -10.64
C VAL A 81 -9.50 1.63 -10.58
N GLU A 82 -9.81 2.31 -11.66
CA GLU A 82 -11.12 2.96 -11.81
C GLU A 82 -12.21 1.89 -11.73
N ASP A 83 -13.27 2.20 -10.99
CA ASP A 83 -14.45 1.38 -10.91
C ASP A 83 -15.67 2.15 -11.44
N ASP A 84 -16.05 1.81 -12.67
CA ASP A 84 -17.27 2.30 -13.32
C ASP A 84 -18.49 1.65 -12.66
N GLN A 85 -18.94 2.26 -11.56
CA GLN A 85 -20.18 1.93 -10.86
C GLN A 85 -21.46 2.02 -11.75
N THR A 86 -21.33 2.44 -13.00
CA THR A 86 -22.42 2.61 -13.98
C THR A 86 -22.87 1.31 -14.66
N ASN A 87 -22.12 0.21 -14.56
CA ASN A 87 -22.55 -1.11 -15.02
C ASN A 87 -23.13 -1.94 -13.87
N SER A 88 -24.44 -1.79 -13.65
CA SER A 88 -25.24 -2.39 -12.56
C SER A 88 -25.41 -3.92 -12.58
N GLU A 89 -24.35 -4.69 -12.86
CA GLU A 89 -24.38 -6.16 -12.67
C GLU A 89 -23.27 -6.68 -11.73
N SER A 90 -22.32 -5.83 -11.35
CA SER A 90 -21.36 -6.13 -10.30
C SER A 90 -22.03 -5.87 -8.96
N THR A 91 -22.23 -6.92 -8.15
CA THR A 91 -22.42 -6.76 -6.71
C THR A 91 -21.18 -6.04 -6.19
N ALA A 92 -21.21 -4.71 -6.18
CA ALA A 92 -20.16 -3.88 -5.62
C ALA A 92 -19.96 -4.37 -4.20
N ASN A 93 -18.86 -5.10 -4.00
CA ASN A 93 -18.58 -5.71 -2.73
C ASN A 93 -18.29 -4.52 -1.80
N GLU A 94 -19.26 -4.17 -0.95
CA GLU A 94 -19.24 -2.95 -0.10
C GLU A 94 -17.99 -2.89 0.80
N ASN A 95 -17.30 -4.02 0.94
CA ASN A 95 -16.09 -4.20 1.72
C ASN A 95 -14.79 -3.80 0.99
N LEU A 96 -14.83 -3.39 -0.27
CA LEU A 96 -13.63 -2.96 -1.01
C LEU A 96 -13.18 -1.56 -0.57
N SER A 97 -11.89 -1.40 -0.28
CA SER A 97 -11.30 -0.09 -0.02
C SER A 97 -11.42 0.78 -1.27
N ARG A 98 -12.22 1.85 -1.13
CA ARG A 98 -12.63 2.72 -2.22
C ARG A 98 -12.42 4.17 -1.84
N ARG A 99 -11.99 4.96 -2.81
CA ARG A 99 -12.02 6.41 -2.73
C ARG A 99 -12.76 7.01 -3.91
N VAL A 100 -13.14 8.27 -3.76
CA VAL A 100 -13.64 9.11 -4.84
C VAL A 100 -12.65 10.26 -4.99
N ASP A 101 -12.24 10.55 -6.22
CA ASP A 101 -11.34 11.68 -6.49
C ASP A 101 -12.11 13.02 -6.54
N GLU A 102 -11.38 14.11 -6.78
CA GLU A 102 -11.94 15.46 -6.88
C GLU A 102 -12.91 15.63 -8.07
N ASN A 103 -12.85 14.74 -9.07
CA ASN A 103 -13.71 14.74 -10.25
C ASN A 103 -14.96 13.85 -10.06
N GLY A 104 -15.13 13.22 -8.90
CA GLY A 104 -16.24 12.31 -8.63
C GLY A 104 -16.04 10.89 -9.18
N LYS A 105 -14.83 10.55 -9.67
CA LYS A 105 -14.50 9.23 -10.19
C LYS A 105 -14.13 8.29 -9.07
N SER A 106 -14.65 7.06 -9.12
CA SER A 106 -14.42 6.06 -8.09
C SER A 106 -13.25 5.16 -8.43
N PHE A 107 -12.44 4.85 -7.41
CA PHE A 107 -11.29 3.98 -7.54
C PHE A 107 -11.28 2.94 -6.42
N VAL A 108 -10.92 1.71 -6.76
CA VAL A 108 -10.69 0.61 -5.82
C VAL A 108 -9.20 0.42 -5.65
N SER A 109 -8.73 0.43 -4.40
CA SER A 109 -7.35 0.08 -4.06
C SER A 109 -7.12 -1.42 -4.27
N VAL A 110 -6.06 -1.77 -4.99
CA VAL A 110 -5.76 -3.17 -5.41
C VAL A 110 -4.35 -3.63 -5.06
N GLY A 111 -3.48 -2.72 -4.63
CA GLY A 111 -2.16 -3.07 -4.13
C GLY A 111 -1.48 -1.90 -3.45
N PHE A 112 -0.39 -2.19 -2.76
CA PHE A 112 0.48 -1.16 -2.20
C PHE A 112 1.96 -1.55 -2.35
N VAL A 113 2.83 -0.55 -2.33
CA VAL A 113 4.27 -0.74 -2.20
C VAL A 113 4.83 0.29 -1.23
N LYS A 114 5.71 -0.15 -0.33
CA LYS A 114 6.44 0.71 0.60
C LYS A 114 7.91 0.73 0.20
N ILE A 115 8.46 1.92 0.02
CA ILE A 115 9.86 2.20 -0.29
C ILE A 115 10.45 2.94 0.90
N VAL A 116 11.62 2.50 1.36
CA VAL A 116 12.40 3.18 2.40
C VAL A 116 13.78 3.44 1.82
N GLU A 117 14.10 4.69 1.47
CA GLU A 117 15.31 5.01 0.68
C GLU A 117 16.62 4.69 1.44
N GLU A 118 16.60 4.81 2.76
CA GLU A 118 17.75 4.45 3.60
C GLU A 118 18.04 2.94 3.65
N GLN A 119 17.07 2.09 3.26
CA GLN A 119 17.25 0.63 3.21
C GLN A 119 17.82 0.10 1.90
N PHE A 120 18.03 0.96 0.88
CA PHE A 120 18.84 0.57 -0.26
C PHE A 120 20.29 0.37 0.20
N VAL A 121 20.70 -0.89 0.18
CA VAL A 121 22.05 -1.35 0.54
C VAL A 121 23.10 -0.58 -0.24
N SER A 122 24.18 -0.18 0.43
CA SER A 122 25.23 0.68 -0.14
C SER A 122 25.82 0.14 -1.44
N TYR A 123 25.92 -1.18 -1.61
CA TYR A 123 26.43 -1.79 -2.84
C TYR A 123 25.54 -1.55 -4.08
N LEU A 124 24.26 -1.22 -3.90
CA LEU A 124 23.38 -0.78 -5.00
C LEU A 124 23.58 0.70 -5.35
N LYS A 125 24.23 1.47 -4.48
CA LYS A 125 24.56 2.89 -4.68
C LYS A 125 25.95 3.08 -5.30
N GLU A 126 26.82 2.07 -5.18
CA GLU A 126 28.20 2.10 -5.70
C GLU A 126 28.29 1.86 -7.23
N THR A 127 27.22 1.37 -7.87
CA THR A 127 27.22 1.04 -9.31
C THR A 127 27.07 2.25 -10.24
N GLU A 128 26.86 3.47 -9.72
CA GLU A 128 26.80 4.70 -10.52
C GLU A 128 28.12 5.49 -10.59
N LEU A 129 29.19 5.04 -9.93
CA LEU A 129 30.47 5.78 -9.87
C LEU A 129 31.64 5.12 -10.62
N GLU A 130 31.45 3.99 -11.30
CA GLU A 130 32.50 3.41 -12.15
C GLU A 130 32.10 3.41 -13.63
N SER A 131 32.42 4.50 -14.32
CA SER A 131 32.64 4.61 -15.77
C SER A 131 33.54 5.83 -16.04
N PRO A 132 34.46 5.76 -17.00
CA PRO A 132 35.90 5.69 -16.72
C PRO A 132 36.67 6.95 -17.12
N ASP A 133 37.90 7.08 -16.61
CA ASP A 133 39.02 7.76 -17.29
C ASP A 133 40.13 6.73 -17.56
#